data_AF-A0A937CRI3-F1
#
_entry.id   AF-A0A937CRI3-F1
#
_cell.length_a   1.000
_cell.length_b   1.000
_cell.length_c   1.000
_cell.angle_alpha   90.00
_cell.angle_beta   90.00
_cell.angle_gamma   90.00
#
_symmetry.space_group_name_H-M   'P 1'
#
loop_
_entity.id
_entity.type
_entity.pdbx_description
1 polymer ?
#
loop_
_entity_poly.entity_id
_entity_poly.type
_entity_poly.pdbx_seq_one_letter_code
_entity_poly.pdbx_strand_id
1 'polypeptide(L)'
;MERIWGPVNGFYLAAYASPADDGEHFCSYAKVCWARPDSYWDADCAFKIFGGDQHPSLEDALAAVALEARNEASQLPAHARTLAEQRQRDRVPIPRLFATTFFRQRVAQRRARRMAHPVARARALLIS
;
A
#
# COMPACT_ATOMS: atom_id res chain seq x y z
N MET A 1 -7.44 -5.30 -11.75
CA MET A 1 -6.36 -6.32 -11.87
C MET A 1 -5.79 -6.61 -10.50
N GLU A 2 -5.48 -7.87 -10.19
CA GLU A 2 -4.87 -8.29 -8.92
C GLU A 2 -3.48 -8.88 -9.12
N ARG A 3 -2.60 -8.72 -8.14
CA ARG A 3 -1.28 -9.36 -8.14
C ARG A 3 -0.79 -9.66 -6.73
N ILE A 4 -0.18 -10.82 -6.54
CA ILE A 4 0.39 -11.25 -5.26
C ILE A 4 1.89 -11.48 -5.45
N TRP A 5 2.71 -10.87 -4.60
CA TRP A 5 4.15 -11.06 -4.55
C TRP A 5 4.59 -11.60 -3.19
N GLY A 6 5.78 -12.21 -3.18
CA GLY A 6 6.51 -12.51 -1.96
C GLY A 6 6.80 -14.01 -1.74
N PRO A 7 7.38 -14.34 -0.57
CA PRO A 7 7.55 -13.42 0.57
C PRO A 7 8.62 -12.33 0.34
N VAL A 8 8.40 -11.14 0.89
CA VAL A 8 9.33 -10.00 0.96
C VAL A 8 9.48 -9.62 2.42
N ASN A 9 10.69 -9.75 2.98
CA ASN A 9 10.96 -9.52 4.42
C ASN A 9 10.04 -10.30 5.37
N GLY A 10 9.61 -11.50 4.96
CA GLY A 10 8.69 -12.34 5.73
C GLY A 10 7.21 -12.06 5.50
N PHE A 11 6.84 -11.11 4.63
CA PHE A 11 5.45 -10.75 4.34
C PHE A 11 5.06 -11.05 2.89
N TYR A 12 3.78 -11.27 2.63
CA TYR A 12 3.24 -11.32 1.26
C TYR A 12 2.58 -9.99 0.90
N LEU A 13 2.66 -9.59 -0.36
CA LEU A 13 2.07 -8.34 -0.84
C LEU A 13 0.94 -8.70 -1.79
N ALA A 14 -0.31 -8.44 -1.41
CA ALA A 14 -1.44 -8.54 -2.32
C ALA A 14 -1.83 -7.14 -2.78
N ALA A 15 -1.83 -6.88 -4.08
CA ALA A 15 -2.26 -5.61 -4.65
C ALA A 15 -3.42 -5.76 -5.60
N TYR A 16 -4.16 -4.67 -5.69
CA TYR A 16 -5.31 -4.50 -6.56
C TYR A 16 -5.23 -3.13 -7.22
N ALA A 17 -5.50 -3.09 -8.51
CA ALA A 17 -5.70 -1.87 -9.27
C ALA A 17 -7.07 -1.88 -9.94
N SER A 18 -7.73 -0.73 -9.93
CA SER A 18 -9.06 -0.50 -10.54
C SER A 18 -9.07 0.82 -11.29
N PRO A 19 -9.98 1.01 -12.27
CA PRO A 19 -10.25 2.34 -12.81
C PRO A 19 -10.57 3.34 -11.69
N ALA A 20 -10.12 4.58 -11.85
CA ALA A 20 -10.57 5.71 -11.07
C ALA A 20 -11.91 6.24 -11.63
N ASP A 21 -12.56 7.13 -10.88
CA ASP A 21 -13.87 7.69 -11.25
C ASP A 21 -13.81 8.59 -12.50
N ASP A 22 -12.62 9.08 -12.86
CA ASP A 22 -12.39 9.90 -14.06
C ASP A 22 -12.38 9.10 -15.37
N GLY A 23 -12.31 7.76 -15.30
CA GLY A 23 -12.27 6.88 -16.46
C GLY A 23 -10.96 6.91 -17.26
N GLU A 24 -10.00 7.74 -16.87
CA GLU A 24 -8.71 7.90 -17.55
C GLU A 24 -7.56 7.28 -16.74
N HIS A 25 -7.67 7.31 -15.41
CA HIS A 25 -6.63 6.86 -14.51
C HIS A 25 -7.03 5.60 -13.74
N PHE A 26 -6.05 5.07 -13.02
CA PHE A 26 -6.21 3.91 -12.17
C PHE A 26 -5.84 4.21 -10.72
N CYS A 27 -6.62 3.63 -9.81
CA CYS A 27 -6.36 3.57 -8.38
C CYS A 27 -5.58 2.29 -8.06
N SER A 28 -4.64 2.38 -7.10
CA SER A 28 -3.94 1.21 -6.60
C SER A 28 -3.97 1.06 -5.09
N TYR A 29 -4.09 -0.18 -4.66
CA TYR A 29 -4.14 -0.58 -3.26
C TYR A 29 -3.26 -1.80 -3.05
N ALA A 30 -2.63 -1.89 -1.88
CA ALA A 30 -1.94 -3.08 -1.44
C ALA A 30 -2.30 -3.45 0.00
N LYS A 31 -2.15 -4.73 0.31
CA LYS A 31 -2.20 -5.33 1.63
C LYS A 31 -0.86 -6.01 1.87
N VAL A 32 -0.22 -5.68 2.98
CA VAL A 32 0.95 -6.41 3.49
C VAL A 32 0.43 -7.50 4.41
N CYS A 33 0.69 -8.74 4.05
CA CYS A 33 0.00 -9.93 4.54
C CYS A 33 0.95 -10.81 5.36
N TRP A 34 0.41 -11.37 6.44
CA TRP A 34 1.17 -12.26 7.33
C TRP A 34 1.48 -13.59 6.63
N ALA A 35 0.52 -14.12 5.87
CA ALA A 35 0.65 -15.33 5.07
C ALA A 35 0.29 -15.06 3.61
N ARG A 36 0.60 -16.01 2.72
CA ARG A 36 0.24 -15.90 1.30
C ARG A 36 -1.29 -15.97 1.19
N PRO A 37 -1.95 -14.91 0.70
CA PRO A 37 -3.37 -14.97 0.44
C PRO A 37 -3.66 -15.62 -0.91
N ASP A 38 -4.89 -16.09 -1.10
CA ASP A 38 -5.38 -16.54 -2.41
C ASP A 38 -5.88 -15.38 -3.26
N SER A 39 -6.49 -14.37 -2.61
CA SER A 39 -7.05 -13.18 -3.25
C SER A 39 -6.69 -11.92 -2.48
N TYR A 40 -6.70 -10.77 -3.15
CA TYR A 40 -6.59 -9.48 -2.46
C TYR A 40 -7.69 -9.30 -1.41
N TRP A 41 -8.91 -9.73 -1.73
CA TRP A 41 -10.11 -9.49 -0.93
C TRP A 41 -10.08 -10.22 0.41
N ASP A 42 -9.62 -11.47 0.42
CA ASP A 42 -9.65 -12.36 1.58
C ASP A 42 -8.35 -12.37 2.39
N ALA A 43 -7.36 -11.56 1.99
CA ALA A 43 -6.05 -11.55 2.61
C ALA A 43 -6.07 -11.12 4.10
N ASP A 44 -5.45 -11.95 4.96
CA ASP A 44 -5.09 -11.60 6.33
C ASP A 44 -3.88 -10.66 6.33
N CYS A 45 -4.15 -9.38 6.56
CA CYS A 45 -3.17 -8.32 6.41
C CYS A 45 -2.73 -7.70 7.74
N ALA A 46 -1.43 -7.44 7.86
CA ALA A 46 -0.85 -6.58 8.89
C ALA A 46 -1.34 -5.14 8.72
N PHE A 47 -1.32 -4.63 7.49
CA PHE A 47 -1.77 -3.28 7.16
C PHE A 47 -2.08 -3.13 5.66
N LYS A 48 -2.72 -2.00 5.32
CA LYS A 48 -3.15 -1.64 3.98
C LYS A 48 -2.44 -0.37 3.50
N ILE A 49 -2.25 -0.25 2.20
CA ILE A 49 -1.58 0.87 1.54
C ILE A 49 -2.44 1.34 0.38
N PHE A 50 -2.54 2.66 0.22
CA PHE A 50 -3.07 3.30 -0.96
C PHE A 50 -1.89 3.85 -1.78
N GLY A 51 -1.79 3.42 -3.03
CA GLY A 51 -0.72 3.79 -3.96
C GLY A 51 -1.02 5.01 -4.82
N GLY A 52 -2.20 5.62 -4.67
CA GLY A 52 -2.65 6.76 -5.47
C GLY A 52 -3.71 6.38 -6.51
N ASP A 53 -4.24 7.39 -7.20
CA ASP A 53 -5.40 7.38 -8.11
C ASP A 53 -5.14 8.04 -9.46
N GLN A 54 -3.89 8.39 -9.77
CA GLN A 54 -3.51 9.11 -11.00
C GLN A 54 -2.48 8.33 -11.80
N HIS A 55 -2.64 7.00 -11.85
CA HIS A 55 -1.77 6.12 -12.61
C HIS A 55 -2.30 5.99 -14.04
N PRO A 56 -1.43 6.04 -15.07
CA PRO A 56 -1.87 6.01 -16.47
C PRO A 56 -2.22 4.60 -16.98
N SER A 57 -1.86 3.56 -16.22
CA SER A 57 -2.18 2.16 -16.54
C SER A 57 -2.39 1.31 -15.28
N LEU A 58 -3.04 0.15 -15.43
CA LEU A 58 -3.17 -0.83 -14.35
C LEU A 58 -1.79 -1.34 -13.89
N GLU A 59 -0.87 -1.54 -14.84
CA GLU A 59 0.50 -2.00 -14.60
C GLU A 59 1.28 -0.99 -13.77
N ASP A 60 1.21 0.29 -14.13
CA ASP A 60 1.87 1.37 -13.38
C ASP A 60 1.28 1.51 -11.98
N ALA A 61 -0.05 1.41 -11.87
CA ALA A 61 -0.74 1.44 -10.58
C ALA A 61 -0.26 0.31 -9.66
N LEU A 62 -0.16 -0.92 -10.20
CA LEU A 62 0.35 -2.08 -9.47
C LEU A 62 1.84 -1.94 -9.12
N ALA A 63 2.66 -1.45 -10.04
CA ALA A 63 4.09 -1.24 -9.81
C ALA A 63 4.33 -0.20 -8.71
N ALA A 64 3.62 0.92 -8.75
CA ALA A 64 3.70 1.98 -7.75
C ALA A 64 3.34 1.47 -6.35
N VAL A 65 2.19 0.78 -6.21
CA VAL A 65 1.78 0.30 -4.89
C VAL A 65 2.64 -0.87 -4.39
N ALA A 66 3.20 -1.68 -5.29
CA ALA A 66 4.14 -2.72 -4.92
C ALA A 66 5.46 -2.16 -4.38
N LEU A 67 5.98 -1.09 -5.01
CA LEU A 67 7.17 -0.39 -4.52
C LEU A 67 6.93 0.16 -3.11
N GLU A 68 5.79 0.83 -2.90
CA GLU A 68 5.47 1.38 -1.59
C GLU A 68 5.21 0.32 -0.53
N ALA A 69 4.61 -0.80 -0.92
CA ALA A 69 4.45 -1.94 -0.03
C ALA A 69 5.79 -2.56 0.38
N ARG A 70 6.77 -2.62 -0.54
CA ARG A 70 8.14 -3.07 -0.22
C ARG A 70 8.84 -2.10 0.73
N ASN A 71 8.73 -0.80 0.47
CA ASN A 71 9.34 0.26 1.29
C ASN A 71 8.78 0.28 2.72
N GLU A 72 7.46 0.14 2.88
CA GLU A 72 6.83 0.06 4.20
C GLU A 72 7.21 -1.25 4.89
N ALA A 73 7.20 -2.39 4.17
CA ALA A 73 7.58 -3.68 4.76
C ALA A 73 9.06 -3.72 5.20
N SER A 74 9.98 -3.04 4.50
CA SER A 74 11.39 -2.97 4.90
C SER A 74 11.65 -2.14 6.15
N GLN A 75 10.71 -1.27 6.53
CA GLN A 75 10.81 -0.46 7.74
C GLN A 75 10.25 -1.17 8.98
N LEU A 76 9.67 -2.36 8.82
CA LEU A 76 9.12 -3.12 9.93
C LEU A 76 10.25 -3.68 10.82
N PRO A 77 10.06 -3.67 12.14
CA PRO A 77 11.04 -4.22 13.07
C PRO A 77 11.15 -5.75 12.93
N ALA A 78 12.31 -6.31 13.29
CA ALA A 78 12.59 -7.74 13.16
C ALA A 78 11.53 -8.64 13.84
N HIS A 79 10.96 -8.21 14.98
CA HIS A 79 9.91 -8.98 15.65
C HIS A 79 8.64 -9.14 14.81
N ALA A 80 8.31 -8.16 13.95
CA ALA A 80 7.16 -8.26 13.06
C ALA A 80 7.38 -9.35 12.00
N ARG A 81 8.61 -9.50 11.52
CA ARG A 81 8.98 -10.61 10.63
C ARG A 81 8.86 -11.96 11.33
N THR A 82 9.35 -12.09 12.55
CA THR A 82 9.20 -13.33 13.34
C THR A 82 7.72 -13.70 13.52
N LEU A 83 6.86 -12.72 13.79
CA LEU A 83 5.41 -12.94 13.91
C LEU A 83 4.79 -13.37 12.58
N ALA A 84 5.22 -12.79 11.45
CA ALA A 84 4.76 -13.20 10.12
C ALA A 84 5.14 -14.64 9.80
N GLU A 85 6.39 -15.03 10.08
CA GLU A 85 6.89 -16.39 9.91
C GLU A 85 6.14 -17.39 10.82
N GLN A 86 5.83 -17.00 12.07
CA GLN A 86 4.99 -17.79 12.98
C GLN A 86 3.58 -17.99 12.39
N ARG A 87 2.91 -16.90 11.99
CA ARG A 87 1.57 -16.96 11.37
C ARG A 87 1.53 -17.88 10.14
N GLN A 88 2.58 -17.87 9.33
CA GLN A 88 2.70 -18.76 8.17
C GLN A 88 2.79 -20.23 8.54
N ARG A 89 3.50 -20.55 9.64
CA ARG A 89 3.58 -21.92 10.15
C ARG A 89 2.25 -22.36 10.75
N ASP A 90 1.64 -21.51 11.55
CA ASP A 90 0.48 -21.88 12.36
C ASP A 90 -0.79 -22.01 11.50
N ARG A 91 -0.87 -21.32 10.36
CA ARG A 91 -2.01 -21.33 9.41
C ARG A 91 -3.39 -21.17 10.06
N VAL A 92 -3.47 -20.53 11.23
CA VAL A 92 -4.73 -20.34 11.93
C VAL A 92 -5.50 -19.20 11.24
N PRO A 93 -6.69 -19.45 10.66
CA PRO A 93 -7.48 -18.39 10.05
C PRO A 93 -8.00 -17.41 11.12
N ILE A 94 -7.87 -16.11 10.87
CA ILE A 94 -8.45 -15.07 11.75
C ILE A 94 -9.93 -14.87 11.39
N PRO A 95 -10.85 -14.87 12.37
CA PRO A 95 -12.22 -14.44 12.15
C PRO A 95 -12.27 -12.98 11.63
N ARG A 96 -12.97 -12.75 10.51
CA ARG A 96 -12.98 -11.52 9.67
C ARG A 96 -13.33 -10.16 10.34
N LEU A 97 -13.39 -10.06 11.66
CA LEU A 97 -14.03 -8.94 12.38
C LEU A 97 -13.18 -7.66 12.58
N PHE A 98 -11.89 -7.61 12.22
CA PHE A 98 -11.01 -6.48 12.63
C PHE A 98 -10.40 -5.62 11.50
N ALA A 99 -10.81 -5.79 10.24
CA ALA A 99 -10.13 -5.16 9.09
C ALA A 99 -10.41 -3.64 8.87
N THR A 100 -11.14 -2.96 9.75
CA THR A 100 -11.75 -1.64 9.47
C THR A 100 -11.13 -0.44 10.19
N THR A 101 -10.34 -0.61 11.26
CA THR A 101 -9.95 0.52 12.13
C THR A 101 -8.64 1.23 11.74
N PHE A 102 -7.65 0.55 11.17
CA PHE A 102 -6.35 1.17 10.87
C PHE A 102 -6.35 2.12 9.65
N PHE A 103 -7.39 2.09 8.81
CA PHE A 103 -7.46 2.92 7.59
C PHE A 103 -7.65 4.41 7.88
N ARG A 104 -8.29 4.77 9.00
CA ARG A 104 -8.66 6.16 9.28
C ARG A 104 -7.50 7.03 9.78
N GLN A 105 -6.49 6.45 10.43
CA GLN A 105 -5.46 7.25 11.14
C GLN A 105 -4.30 7.71 10.24
N ARG A 106 -3.95 6.96 9.18
CA ARG A 106 -2.81 7.29 8.29
C ARG A 106 -3.13 8.21 7.11
N VAL A 107 -4.38 8.19 6.60
CA VAL A 107 -4.84 9.13 5.54
C VAL A 107 -4.78 10.58 6.04
N ALA A 108 -5.07 10.81 7.32
CA ALA A 108 -4.94 12.13 7.95
C ALA A 108 -3.48 12.64 7.95
N GLN A 109 -2.50 11.76 8.18
CA GLN A 109 -1.08 12.14 8.26
C GLN A 109 -0.45 12.47 6.88
N ARG A 110 -0.87 11.79 5.80
CA ARG A 110 -0.39 12.11 4.44
C ARG A 110 -1.01 13.42 3.90
N ARG A 111 -2.26 13.76 4.27
CA ARG A 111 -2.85 15.08 3.99
C ARG A 111 -2.09 16.21 4.71
N ALA A 112 -1.72 16.02 5.96
CA ALA A 112 -0.96 17.01 6.73
C ALA A 112 0.43 17.31 6.11
N ARG A 113 1.12 16.31 5.53
CA ARG A 113 2.40 16.51 4.86
C ARG A 113 2.30 17.20 3.49
N ARG A 114 1.21 16.99 2.74
CA ARG A 114 0.98 17.72 1.47
C ARG A 114 0.55 19.18 1.67
N MET A 115 -0.03 19.54 2.81
CA MET A 115 -0.38 20.93 3.13
C MET A 115 0.78 21.75 3.72
N ALA A 116 1.90 21.12 4.10
CA ALA A 116 3.06 21.80 4.70
C ALA A 116 4.05 22.42 3.69
N HIS A 117 3.71 22.46 2.39
CA HIS A 117 4.48 23.20 1.38
C HIS A 117 3.60 24.20 0.61
N PRO A 118 3.53 25.46 1.08
CA PRO A 118 3.14 26.57 0.25
C PRO A 118 4.38 27.36 -0.20
N VAL A 119 4.45 27.62 -1.50
CA VAL A 119 5.22 28.70 -2.16
C VAL A 119 6.75 28.58 -2.20
N ALA A 120 7.28 27.97 -3.26
CA ALA A 120 8.59 28.33 -3.80
C ALA A 120 8.67 28.05 -5.30
N ARG A 121 7.91 28.80 -6.11
CA ARG A 121 8.17 28.91 -7.56
C ARG A 121 7.52 30.17 -8.13
N ALA A 122 8.24 31.28 -8.06
CA ALA A 122 8.09 32.42 -8.97
C ALA A 122 9.25 33.40 -8.78
N ARG A 123 10.30 33.27 -9.58
CA ARG A 123 11.11 34.40 -10.10
C ARG A 123 12.27 33.86 -10.95
N ALA A 124 12.02 33.74 -12.25
CA ALA A 124 13.05 33.75 -13.28
C ALA A 124 12.44 34.29 -14.57
N LEU A 125 12.28 35.61 -14.64
CA LEU A 125 12.08 36.35 -15.89
C LEU A 125 12.24 37.84 -15.59
N LEU A 126 13.28 38.43 -16.18
CA LEU A 126 13.60 39.85 -16.39
C LEU A 126 15.05 40.16 -16.01
N ILE A 127 15.97 39.95 -16.96
CA ILE A 127 17.04 40.92 -17.24
C ILE A 127 17.16 40.98 -18.76
N SER A 128 16.80 42.13 -19.32
CA SER A 128 17.20 42.62 -20.64
C SER A 128 18.65 43.09 -20.61
#